data_AF-A0A3C0HSL2-F1
#
_entry.id   AF-A0A3C0HSL2-F1
#
_cell.length_a   1.000
_cell.length_b   1.000
_cell.length_c   1.000
_cell.angle_alpha   90.00
_cell.angle_beta   90.00
_cell.angle_gamma   90.00
#
_symmetry.space_group_name_H-M   'P 1'
#
loop_
_entity.id
_entity.type
_entity.pdbx_description
1 polymer ?
#
loop_
_entity_poly.entity_id
_entity_poly.type
_entity_poly.pdbx_seq_one_letter_code
_entity_poly.pdbx_strand_id
1 'polypeptide(L)'
;MARRALIVGTGVADRIAAGLSGWEIERTPGVEPLDLVVWADYPMAACTPRRLTDLSLAEWDEACDRPLRAVIDLARETHEALAANRGTFVVLVPLMASAGGAEYTALASLGEGIRLLAKS
;
A
#
# COMPACT_ATOMS: atom_id res chain seq x y z
N MET A 1 -6.71 23.55 -11.84
CA MET A 1 -7.01 22.88 -10.55
C MET A 1 -5.67 22.40 -9.99
N ALA A 2 -5.44 22.53 -8.68
CA ALA A 2 -4.24 21.97 -8.07
C ALA A 2 -4.31 20.43 -8.14
N ARG A 3 -3.17 19.76 -8.34
CA ARG A 3 -3.15 18.30 -8.37
C ARG A 3 -3.29 17.74 -6.97
N ARG A 4 -4.04 16.65 -6.82
CA ARG A 4 -4.35 16.03 -5.52
C ARG A 4 -3.82 14.62 -5.44
N ALA A 5 -3.20 14.27 -4.32
CA ALA A 5 -2.70 12.93 -4.05
C ALA A 5 -3.12 12.43 -2.67
N LEU A 6 -3.59 11.18 -2.60
CA LEU A 6 -3.74 10.46 -1.35
C LEU A 6 -2.53 9.56 -1.12
N ILE A 7 -1.81 9.73 -0.01
CA ILE A 7 -0.59 8.97 0.28
C ILE A 7 -0.72 8.26 1.62
N VAL A 8 -0.82 6.93 1.57
CA VAL A 8 -1.02 6.06 2.72
C VAL A 8 0.30 5.42 3.16
N GLY A 9 0.53 5.42 4.49
CA GLY A 9 1.72 4.89 5.15
C GLY A 9 2.55 5.95 5.85
N THR A 10 3.69 5.52 6.41
CA THR A 10 4.65 6.39 7.12
C THR A 10 6.08 6.18 6.60
N GLY A 11 6.99 7.11 6.90
CA GLY A 11 8.40 6.98 6.54
C GLY A 11 8.64 7.21 5.05
N VAL A 12 8.55 6.15 4.22
CA VAL A 12 8.68 6.29 2.76
C VAL A 12 7.55 7.15 2.21
N ALA A 13 6.33 7.00 2.72
CA ALA A 13 5.18 7.80 2.32
C ALA A 13 5.41 9.31 2.55
N ASP A 14 6.08 9.68 3.64
CA ASP A 14 6.41 11.08 3.95
C ASP A 14 7.44 11.66 2.97
N ARG A 15 8.41 10.83 2.55
CA ARG A 15 9.39 11.21 1.52
C ARG A 15 8.75 11.39 0.15
N ILE A 16 7.76 10.56 -0.19
CA ILE A 16 6.99 10.71 -1.43
C ILE A 16 6.18 12.01 -1.39
N ALA A 17 5.47 12.28 -0.29
CA ALA A 17 4.71 13.51 -0.10
C ALA A 17 5.59 14.76 -0.24
N ALA A 18 6.77 14.76 0.39
CA ALA A 18 7.73 15.85 0.30
C ALA A 18 8.27 16.08 -1.13
N GLY A 19 8.32 15.04 -1.96
CA GLY A 19 8.76 15.11 -3.36
C GLY A 19 7.71 15.65 -4.32
N LEU A 20 6.43 15.69 -3.93
CA LEU A 20 5.32 16.18 -4.74
C LEU A 20 5.02 17.66 -4.46
N SER A 21 6.02 18.52 -4.64
CA SER A 21 5.86 19.97 -4.40
C SER A 21 4.72 20.57 -5.24
N GLY A 22 3.83 21.33 -4.62
CA GLY A 22 2.68 21.97 -5.28
C GLY A 22 1.46 21.06 -5.48
N TRP A 23 1.49 19.84 -4.95
CA TRP A 23 0.31 18.97 -4.85
C TRP A 23 -0.36 19.16 -3.49
N GLU A 24 -1.67 19.00 -3.47
CA GLU A 24 -2.44 18.85 -2.24
C GLU A 24 -2.36 17.39 -1.79
N ILE A 25 -1.80 17.16 -0.60
CA ILE A 25 -1.57 15.81 -0.07
C ILE A 25 -2.58 15.49 1.00
N GLU A 26 -3.32 14.41 0.80
CA GLU A 26 -4.27 13.82 1.73
C GLU A 26 -3.70 12.53 2.34
N ARG A 27 -4.13 12.19 3.55
CA ARG A 27 -3.72 10.96 4.27
C ARG A 27 -4.88 9.99 4.52
N THR A 28 -6.09 10.45 4.27
CA THR A 28 -7.33 9.69 4.41
C THR A 28 -8.17 9.91 3.16
N PRO A 29 -8.90 8.89 2.67
CA PRO A 29 -9.78 9.06 1.52
C PRO A 29 -10.79 10.19 1.72
N GLY A 30 -10.91 11.06 0.72
CA GLY A 30 -11.94 12.08 0.61
C GLY A 30 -12.92 11.77 -0.54
N VAL A 31 -13.91 12.65 -0.73
CA VAL A 31 -14.87 12.57 -1.86
C VAL A 31 -14.42 13.36 -3.10
N GLU A 32 -13.32 14.11 -2.99
CA GLU A 32 -12.82 14.96 -4.05
C GLU A 32 -12.07 14.14 -5.13
N PRO A 33 -12.06 14.58 -6.40
CA PRO A 33 -11.29 13.94 -7.45
C PRO A 33 -9.78 13.88 -7.14
N LEU A 34 -9.14 12.75 -7.48
CA LEU A 34 -7.72 12.50 -7.19
C LEU A 34 -6.93 12.27 -8.48
N ASP A 35 -5.73 12.85 -8.56
CA ASP A 35 -4.79 12.57 -9.65
C ASP A 35 -3.91 11.35 -9.33
N LEU A 36 -3.68 11.07 -8.04
CA LEU A 36 -2.77 10.04 -7.57
C LEU A 36 -3.24 9.41 -6.26
N VAL A 37 -3.15 8.10 -6.16
CA VAL A 37 -3.18 7.38 -4.88
C VAL A 37 -1.88 6.59 -4.76
N VAL A 38 -1.23 6.66 -3.60
CA VAL A 38 -0.02 5.91 -3.30
C VAL A 38 -0.22 5.06 -2.07
N TRP A 39 -0.08 3.74 -2.22
CA TRP A 39 0.08 2.82 -1.11
C TRP A 39 1.57 2.58 -0.83
N ALA A 40 2.05 3.07 0.31
CA ALA A 40 3.41 2.88 0.79
C ALA A 40 3.44 2.31 2.23
N ASP A 41 2.36 1.67 2.66
CA ASP A 41 2.23 1.16 4.02
C ASP A 41 2.52 -0.34 4.10
N TYR A 42 3.59 -0.69 4.81
CA TYR A 42 3.93 -2.07 5.15
C TYR A 42 4.06 -2.14 6.66
N PRO A 43 3.27 -2.99 7.35
CA PRO A 43 3.35 -3.07 8.79
C PRO A 43 4.70 -3.65 9.20
N MET A 44 5.23 -3.19 10.32
CA MET A 44 6.45 -3.74 10.91
C MET A 44 6.35 -5.25 11.17
N ALA A 45 5.15 -5.76 11.44
CA ALA A 45 4.88 -7.19 11.59
C ALA A 45 5.22 -8.00 10.32
N ALA A 46 5.02 -7.44 9.12
CA ALA A 46 5.44 -8.06 7.86
C ALA A 46 6.96 -7.97 7.68
N CYS A 47 7.55 -6.82 8.02
CA CYS A 47 8.98 -6.56 7.83
C CYS A 47 9.88 -7.25 8.86
N THR A 48 9.32 -7.96 9.85
CA THR A 48 10.06 -8.67 10.89
C THR A 48 10.20 -10.15 10.51
N PRO A 49 11.43 -10.68 10.37
CA PRO A 49 11.62 -12.08 9.99
C PRO A 49 11.07 -13.02 11.06
N ARG A 50 10.20 -13.95 10.64
CA ARG A 50 9.64 -15.04 11.45
C ARG A 50 9.39 -16.29 10.61
N ARG A 51 9.66 -17.46 11.19
CA ARG A 51 9.37 -18.75 10.54
C ARG A 51 7.87 -18.91 10.41
N LEU A 52 7.44 -19.45 9.27
CA LEU A 52 6.01 -19.72 9.03
C LEU A 52 5.39 -20.64 10.09
N THR A 53 6.16 -21.62 10.58
CA THR A 53 5.72 -22.57 11.62
C THR A 53 5.50 -21.93 12.98
N ASP A 54 6.08 -20.75 13.19
CA ASP A 54 6.07 -20.06 14.48
C ASP A 54 5.04 -18.92 14.50
N LEU A 55 4.36 -18.67 13.37
CA LEU A 55 3.30 -17.67 13.25
C LEU A 55 1.96 -18.25 13.70
N SER A 56 1.33 -17.57 14.65
CA SER A 56 -0.10 -17.76 14.91
C SER A 56 -0.95 -17.14 13.79
N LEU A 57 -2.23 -17.55 13.73
CA LEU A 57 -3.18 -16.96 12.78
C LEU A 57 -3.39 -15.45 12.99
N ALA A 58 -3.35 -14.98 14.24
CA ALA A 58 -3.50 -13.56 14.54
C ALA A 58 -2.30 -12.74 14.03
N GLU A 59 -1.09 -13.30 14.16
CA GLU A 59 0.14 -12.69 13.67
C GLU A 59 0.22 -12.71 12.14
N TRP A 60 -0.28 -13.79 11.51
CA TRP A 60 -0.46 -13.83 10.06
C TRP A 60 -1.43 -12.75 9.58
N ASP A 61 -2.59 -12.63 10.24
CA ASP A 61 -3.60 -11.63 9.91
C ASP A 61 -3.04 -10.21 9.98
N GLU A 62 -2.30 -9.90 11.04
CA GLU A 62 -1.65 -8.60 11.23
C GLU A 62 -0.57 -8.31 10.19
N ALA A 63 0.25 -9.31 9.85
CA ALA A 63 1.37 -9.14 8.93
C ALA A 63 0.97 -9.21 7.44
N CYS A 64 -0.13 -9.89 7.09
CA CYS A 64 -0.46 -10.20 5.70
C CYS A 64 -1.91 -9.87 5.35
N ASP A 65 -2.90 -10.58 5.91
CA ASP A 65 -4.26 -10.52 5.39
C ASP A 65 -4.94 -9.17 5.62
N ARG A 66 -4.77 -8.58 6.80
CA ARG A 66 -5.37 -7.28 7.14
C ARG A 66 -4.76 -6.14 6.32
N PRO A 67 -3.43 -6.01 6.18
CA PRO A 67 -2.83 -5.05 5.26
C PRO A 67 -3.26 -5.24 3.81
N LEU A 68 -3.33 -6.49 3.32
CA LEU A 68 -3.77 -6.77 1.95
C LEU A 68 -5.21 -6.31 1.72
N ARG A 69 -6.12 -6.60 2.67
CA ARG A 69 -7.50 -6.11 2.62
C ARG A 69 -7.54 -4.57 2.63
N ALA A 70 -6.73 -3.91 3.45
CA ALA A 70 -6.68 -2.45 3.48
C ALA A 70 -6.30 -1.83 2.12
N VAL A 71 -5.37 -2.45 1.36
CA VAL A 71 -5.03 -1.96 0.01
C VAL A 71 -6.21 -2.15 -0.96
N ILE A 72 -6.87 -3.31 -0.88
CA ILE A 72 -8.04 -3.62 -1.72
C ILE A 72 -9.17 -2.64 -1.44
N ASP A 73 -9.45 -2.39 -0.17
CA ASP A 73 -10.51 -1.48 0.25
C ASP A 73 -10.18 -0.05 -0.18
N LEU A 74 -8.92 0.41 -0.01
CA LEU A 74 -8.48 1.70 -0.54
C LEU A 74 -8.65 1.82 -2.05
N ALA A 75 -8.28 0.78 -2.81
CA ALA A 75 -8.44 0.78 -4.27
C ALA A 75 -9.91 0.89 -4.68
N ARG A 76 -10.82 0.25 -3.95
CA ARG A 76 -12.28 0.35 -4.16
C ARG A 76 -12.81 1.74 -3.80
N GLU A 77 -12.44 2.25 -2.62
CA GLU A 77 -12.89 3.54 -2.11
C GLU A 77 -12.45 4.71 -3.00
N THR A 78 -11.27 4.61 -3.61
CA THR A 78 -10.68 5.69 -4.43
C THR A 78 -10.96 5.57 -5.93
N HIS A 79 -11.64 4.51 -6.37
CA HIS A 79 -11.84 4.23 -7.79
C HIS A 79 -12.51 5.38 -8.54
N GLU A 80 -13.68 5.84 -8.05
CA GLU A 80 -14.44 6.91 -8.71
C GLU A 80 -13.69 8.25 -8.71
N ALA A 81 -13.00 8.57 -7.60
CA ALA A 81 -12.20 9.78 -7.48
C ALA A 81 -11.03 9.81 -8.47
N LEU A 82 -10.36 8.66 -8.67
CA LEU A 82 -9.31 8.51 -9.69
C LEU A 82 -9.89 8.54 -11.10
N ALA A 83 -11.01 7.86 -11.35
CA ALA A 83 -11.64 7.79 -12.67
C ALA A 83 -12.04 9.18 -13.20
N ALA A 84 -12.55 10.05 -12.32
CA ALA A 84 -12.92 11.42 -12.65
C ALA A 84 -11.77 12.25 -13.26
N ASN A 85 -10.53 12.01 -12.83
CA ASN A 85 -9.34 12.73 -13.31
C ASN A 85 -8.42 11.90 -14.21
N ARG A 86 -8.78 10.65 -14.53
CA ARG A 86 -7.85 9.66 -15.12
C ARG A 86 -6.58 9.51 -14.30
N GLY A 87 -6.74 9.53 -12.98
CA GLY A 87 -5.67 9.42 -12.00
C GLY A 87 -5.01 8.05 -12.00
N THR A 88 -3.92 7.93 -11.24
CA THR A 88 -3.14 6.70 -11.15
C THR A 88 -3.14 6.14 -9.72
N PHE A 89 -3.29 4.83 -9.58
CA PHE A 89 -3.04 4.13 -8.32
C PHE A 89 -1.64 3.50 -8.37
N VAL A 90 -0.77 3.87 -7.43
CA VAL A 90 0.60 3.38 -7.32
C VAL A 90 0.76 2.60 -6.03
N VAL A 91 1.26 1.37 -6.14
CA VAL A 91 1.67 0.56 -4.98
C VAL A 91 3.19 0.47 -4.95
N LEU A 92 3.77 0.66 -3.78
CA LEU A 92 5.17 0.32 -3.55
C LEU A 92 5.24 -1.15 -3.16
N VAL A 93 6.18 -1.91 -3.71
CA VAL A 93 6.43 -3.29 -3.33
C VAL A 93 7.90 -3.44 -2.95
N PRO A 94 8.24 -3.82 -1.69
CA PRO A 94 9.61 -4.06 -1.28
C PRO A 94 10.25 -5.15 -2.14
N LEU A 95 11.50 -4.95 -2.55
CA LEU A 95 12.24 -5.93 -3.35
C LEU A 95 12.25 -7.32 -2.70
N MET A 96 12.40 -7.38 -1.37
CA MET A 96 12.36 -8.63 -0.61
C MET A 96 11.03 -9.38 -0.75
N ALA A 97 9.92 -8.67 -0.95
CA ALA A 97 8.63 -9.32 -1.16
C ALA A 97 8.57 -10.04 -2.51
N SER A 98 9.23 -9.50 -3.54
CA SER A 98 9.30 -10.13 -4.88
C SER A 98 10.42 -11.16 -5.04
N ALA A 99 11.54 -10.98 -4.34
CA ALA A 99 12.64 -11.94 -4.36
C ALA A 99 12.39 -13.15 -3.44
N GLY A 100 11.56 -12.96 -2.41
CA GLY A 100 11.43 -13.88 -1.30
C GLY A 100 12.61 -13.80 -0.34
N GLY A 101 12.50 -14.52 0.78
CA GLY A 101 13.53 -14.61 1.79
C GLY A 101 13.14 -15.62 2.87
N ALA A 102 14.14 -16.27 3.47
CA ALA A 102 13.90 -17.11 4.64
C ALA A 102 13.22 -16.25 5.73
N GLU A 103 12.17 -16.79 6.35
CA GLU A 103 11.44 -16.13 7.44
C GLU A 103 10.66 -14.86 7.02
N TYR A 104 10.53 -14.59 5.73
CA TYR A 104 9.75 -13.44 5.20
C TYR A 104 8.48 -13.88 4.46
N THR A 105 7.92 -15.05 4.80
CA THR A 105 6.75 -15.58 4.10
C THR A 105 5.58 -14.61 4.10
N ALA A 106 5.25 -13.99 5.24
CA ALA A 106 4.15 -13.03 5.33
C ALA A 106 4.38 -11.78 4.45
N LEU A 107 5.61 -11.22 4.44
CA LEU A 107 5.96 -10.10 3.58
C LEU A 107 5.87 -10.45 2.10
N ALA A 108 6.39 -11.62 1.72
CA ALA A 108 6.34 -12.10 0.34
C ALA A 108 4.89 -12.32 -0.12
N SER A 109 4.06 -12.94 0.71
CA SER A 109 2.64 -13.14 0.44
C SER A 109 1.88 -11.81 0.30
N LEU A 110 2.10 -10.86 1.21
CA LEU A 110 1.51 -9.52 1.13
C LEU A 110 1.93 -8.79 -0.15
N GLY A 111 3.23 -8.74 -0.45
CA GLY A 111 3.75 -8.02 -1.61
C GLY A 111 3.31 -8.64 -2.93
N GLU A 112 3.26 -9.98 -3.04
CA GLU A 112 2.71 -10.63 -4.24
C GLU A 112 1.21 -10.41 -4.39
N GLY A 113 0.44 -10.42 -3.29
CA GLY A 113 -0.97 -10.05 -3.31
C GLY A 113 -1.19 -8.64 -3.84
N ILE A 114 -0.43 -7.66 -3.33
CA ILE A 114 -0.46 -6.27 -3.81
C ILE A 114 -0.04 -6.16 -5.27
N ARG A 115 0.98 -6.91 -5.70
CA ARG A 115 1.46 -6.93 -7.10
C ARG A 115 0.42 -7.48 -8.07
N LEU A 116 -0.40 -8.44 -7.65
CA LEU A 116 -1.51 -8.95 -8.45
C LEU A 116 -2.60 -7.91 -8.64
N LEU A 117 -2.93 -7.13 -7.60
CA LEU A 117 -3.88 -6.02 -7.70
C LEU A 117 -3.45 -4.99 -8.74
N ALA A 118 -2.17 -4.62 -8.76
CA ALA A 118 -1.64 -3.62 -9.70
C ALA A 118 -1.64 -4.07 -11.18
N LYS A 119 -1.95 -5.34 -11.47
CA LYS A 119 -2.06 -5.88 -12.84
C LYS A 119 -3.50 -5.99 -13.34
N SER A 120 -4.47 -5.76 -12.47
CA SER A 120 -5.90 -5.95 -12.75
C SER A 120 -6.56 -4.63 -13.12
#